data_AF-A0A7X6VWY2-F1
#
_entry.id   AF-A0A7X6VWY2-F1
#
_cell.length_a   1.000
_cell.length_b   1.000
_cell.length_c   1.000
_cell.angle_alpha   90.00
_cell.angle_beta   90.00
_cell.angle_gamma   90.00
#
_symmetry.space_group_name_H-M   'P 1'
#
loop_
_entity.id
_entity.type
_entity.pdbx_description
1 polymer ?
#
loop_
_entity_poly.entity_id
_entity_poly.type
_entity_poly.pdbx_seq_one_letter_code
_entity_poly.pdbx_strand_id
1 'polypeptide(L)'
;ARSFRLNSSGINPDHPFVQKVRESGIRVFGSPTTSDQAIIPFPSVKMGPGDSARSHTADEYIHKSEIIEGIQLYIDLLEGIHL
;
A
#
# COMPACT_ATOMS: atom_id res chain seq x y z
N ALA A 1 -4.01 18.87 -21.02
CA ALA A 1 -4.95 19.19 -19.93
C ALA A 1 -4.76 18.19 -18.78
N ARG A 2 -4.64 18.65 -17.53
CA ARG A 2 -4.59 17.76 -16.35
C ARG A 2 -6.02 17.38 -15.98
N SER A 3 -6.31 16.10 -15.83
CA SER A 3 -7.59 15.64 -15.30
C SER A 3 -7.69 16.06 -13.82
N PHE A 4 -8.70 16.85 -13.46
CA PHE A 4 -9.00 17.18 -12.07
C PHE A 4 -9.66 16.02 -11.30
N ARG A 5 -9.99 14.93 -12.00
CA ARG A 5 -10.56 13.72 -11.39
C ARG A 5 -9.50 12.84 -10.72
N LEU A 6 -8.24 12.94 -11.14
CA LEU A 6 -7.13 12.13 -10.63
C LEU A 6 -6.20 13.02 -9.79
N ASN A 7 -6.25 12.85 -8.47
CA ASN A 7 -5.45 13.61 -7.52
C ASN A 7 -4.30 12.77 -6.97
N SER A 8 -3.30 13.46 -6.39
CA SER A 8 -2.31 12.79 -5.56
C SER A 8 -2.94 12.33 -4.25
N SER A 9 -2.49 11.20 -3.72
CA SER A 9 -3.01 10.60 -2.49
C SER A 9 -1.92 10.49 -1.44
N GLY A 10 -2.31 10.46 -0.17
CA GLY A 10 -1.38 10.32 0.95
C GLY A 10 -2.08 10.20 2.29
N ILE A 11 -1.29 9.91 3.33
CA ILE A 11 -1.72 9.79 4.72
C ILE A 11 -0.73 10.55 5.61
N ASN A 12 -1.22 11.13 6.72
CA ASN A 12 -0.35 11.84 7.67
C ASN A 12 0.64 10.85 8.31
N PRO A 13 1.95 11.16 8.38
CA PRO A 13 2.93 10.34 9.10
C PRO A 13 2.56 10.02 10.56
N ASP A 14 1.82 10.88 11.22
CA ASP A 14 1.38 10.71 12.62
C ASP A 14 0.11 9.84 12.76
N HIS A 15 -0.45 9.35 11.65
CA HIS A 15 -1.61 8.45 11.69
C HIS A 15 -1.23 7.12 12.38
N PRO A 16 -2.07 6.56 13.27
CA PRO A 16 -1.75 5.35 14.03
C PRO A 16 -1.27 4.17 13.17
N PHE A 17 -1.92 3.97 12.01
CA PHE A 17 -1.50 2.97 11.02
C PHE A 17 -0.05 3.17 10.53
N VAL A 18 0.34 4.42 10.23
CA VAL A 18 1.68 4.72 9.73
C VAL A 18 2.73 4.52 10.81
N GLN A 19 2.42 4.88 12.06
CA GLN A 19 3.31 4.64 13.19
C GLN A 19 3.56 3.14 13.38
N LYS A 20 2.50 2.32 13.39
CA LYS A 20 2.62 0.87 13.50
C LYS A 20 3.44 0.25 12.37
N VAL A 21 3.22 0.68 11.12
CA VAL A 21 4.02 0.25 9.96
C VAL A 21 5.51 0.56 10.14
N ARG A 22 5.84 1.75 10.67
CA ARG A 22 7.24 2.14 10.93
C ARG A 22 7.87 1.34 12.07
N GLU A 23 7.12 1.05 13.13
CA GLU A 23 7.55 0.21 14.25
C GLU A 23 7.81 -1.24 13.80
N SER A 24 7.02 -1.76 12.86
CA SER A 24 7.23 -3.07 12.24
C SER A 24 8.41 -3.12 11.25
N GLY A 25 9.17 -2.03 11.09
CA GLY A 25 10.34 -1.97 10.21
C GLY A 25 10.03 -1.97 8.70
N ILE A 26 8.77 -1.75 8.32
CA ILE A 26 8.35 -1.74 6.93
C ILE A 26 8.76 -0.43 6.26
N ARG A 27 9.38 -0.53 5.09
CA ARG A 27 9.79 0.64 4.31
C ARG A 27 8.57 1.38 3.76
N VAL A 28 8.43 2.65 4.12
CA VAL A 28 7.45 3.58 3.56
C VAL A 28 8.08 4.36 2.40
N PHE A 29 7.35 4.51 1.28
CA PHE A 29 7.80 5.30 0.13
C PHE A 29 6.60 5.88 -0.64
N GLY A 30 6.86 6.92 -1.43
CA GLY A 30 5.88 7.47 -2.38
C GLY A 30 5.88 6.68 -3.69
N SER A 31 4.76 6.07 -4.04
CA SER A 31 4.62 5.34 -5.30
C SER A 31 4.53 6.31 -6.49
N PRO A 32 5.34 6.14 -7.56
CA PRO A 32 5.18 6.91 -8.80
C PRO A 32 3.98 6.45 -9.64
N THR A 33 3.41 5.27 -9.35
CA THR A 33 2.32 4.66 -10.12
C THR A 33 0.95 5.09 -9.59
N THR A 34 0.09 5.59 -10.49
CA THR A 34 -1.32 5.88 -10.24
C THR A 34 -2.08 4.63 -9.79
N SER A 35 -3.09 4.80 -8.94
CA SER A 35 -4.00 3.73 -8.50
C SER A 35 -5.37 4.32 -8.21
N ASP A 36 -6.33 3.49 -7.79
CA ASP A 36 -7.68 3.94 -7.41
C ASP A 36 -7.67 4.93 -6.24
N GLN A 37 -6.57 5.01 -5.47
CA GLN A 37 -6.40 6.08 -4.49
C GLN A 37 -6.61 7.49 -5.06
N ALA A 38 -6.37 7.69 -6.36
CA ALA A 38 -6.51 8.99 -7.01
C ALA A 38 -7.94 9.54 -6.99
N ILE A 39 -8.94 8.69 -6.74
CA ILE A 39 -10.37 9.06 -6.62
C ILE A 39 -10.93 8.90 -5.20
N ILE A 40 -10.10 8.51 -4.22
CA ILE A 40 -10.51 8.34 -2.82
C ILE A 40 -10.37 9.69 -2.08
N PRO A 41 -11.45 10.26 -1.50
CA PRO A 41 -11.42 11.61 -0.92
C PRO A 41 -10.97 11.65 0.56
N PHE A 42 -10.44 10.56 1.09
CA PHE A 42 -9.99 10.43 2.49
C PHE A 42 -8.57 9.82 2.56
N PRO A 43 -7.87 9.91 3.70
CA PRO A 43 -6.53 9.33 3.84
C PRO A 43 -6.51 7.85 3.48
N SER A 44 -5.52 7.43 2.70
CA SER A 44 -5.39 6.04 2.24
C SER A 44 -3.93 5.61 2.12
N VAL A 45 -3.71 4.29 2.22
CA VAL A 45 -2.40 3.64 2.06
C VAL A 45 -2.51 2.59 0.96
N LYS A 46 -1.43 2.43 0.18
CA LYS A 46 -1.31 1.40 -0.85
C LYS A 46 -0.20 0.45 -0.43
N MET A 47 -0.56 -0.80 -0.22
CA MET A 47 0.33 -1.89 0.17
C MET A 47 -0.25 -3.17 -0.42
N GLY A 48 0.60 -4.08 -0.88
CA GLY A 48 0.22 -5.38 -1.40
C GLY A 48 1.43 -6.29 -1.56
N PRO A 49 1.23 -7.62 -1.58
CA PRO A 49 2.29 -8.58 -1.91
C PRO A 49 2.64 -8.52 -3.41
N GLY A 50 3.82 -9.04 -3.75
CA GLY A 50 4.36 -9.04 -5.10
C GLY A 50 5.30 -7.87 -5.39
N ASP A 51 5.76 -7.77 -6.64
CA ASP A 51 6.67 -6.73 -7.11
C ASP A 51 6.05 -6.03 -8.32
N SER A 52 6.07 -4.70 -8.29
CA SER A 52 5.54 -3.87 -9.38
C SER A 52 6.29 -4.08 -10.70
N ALA A 53 7.54 -4.54 -10.65
CA ALA A 53 8.31 -4.87 -11.85
C ALA A 53 7.75 -6.09 -12.62
N ARG A 54 6.90 -6.92 -11.99
CA ARG A 54 6.23 -8.07 -12.62
C ARG A 54 4.88 -7.72 -13.24
N SER A 55 4.30 -6.57 -12.90
CA SER A 55 3.02 -6.16 -13.45
C SER A 55 3.13 -5.87 -14.95
N HIS A 56 2.15 -6.33 -15.73
CA HIS A 56 2.09 -6.12 -17.19
C HIS A 56 3.29 -6.69 -17.98
N THR A 57 3.98 -7.70 -17.45
CA THR A 57 4.99 -8.47 -18.20
C THR A 57 4.38 -9.78 -18.72
N ALA A 58 5.03 -10.40 -19.71
CA ALA A 58 4.70 -11.79 -20.06
C ALA A 58 4.91 -12.69 -18.84
N ASP A 59 4.10 -13.74 -18.72
CA ASP A 59 4.17 -14.73 -17.64
C ASP A 59 4.13 -14.12 -16.23
N GLU A 60 3.31 -13.08 -16.02
CA GLU A 60 3.07 -12.48 -14.71
C GLU A 60 2.75 -13.56 -13.66
N TYR A 61 3.43 -13.48 -12.52
CA TYR A 61 3.32 -14.47 -11.46
C TYR A 61 3.49 -13.85 -10.08
N ILE A 62 3.03 -14.58 -9.08
CA ILE A 62 3.24 -14.31 -7.66
C ILE A 62 3.67 -15.61 -6.97
N HIS A 63 4.63 -15.51 -6.04
CA HIS A 63 5.02 -16.67 -5.26
C HIS A 63 3.96 -16.94 -4.17
N LYS A 64 3.71 -18.22 -3.89
CA LYS A 64 2.80 -18.61 -2.79
C LYS A 64 3.28 -18.07 -1.44
N SER A 65 4.60 -17.99 -1.23
CA SER A 65 5.18 -17.41 -0.02
C SER A 65 4.80 -15.95 0.15
N GLU A 66 4.83 -15.14 -0.92
CA GLU A 66 4.46 -13.72 -0.87
C GLU A 66 3.00 -13.52 -0.45
N ILE A 67 2.11 -14.43 -0.88
CA ILE A 67 0.71 -14.41 -0.47
C ILE A 67 0.59 -14.73 1.03
N ILE A 68 1.27 -15.78 1.49
CA ILE A 68 1.23 -16.23 2.89
C ILE A 68 1.81 -15.14 3.82
N GLU A 69 2.97 -14.58 3.45
CA GLU A 69 3.62 -13.49 4.17
C GLU A 69 2.76 -12.22 4.16
N GLY A 70 2.15 -11.88 3.02
CA GLY A 70 1.25 -10.74 2.90
C GLY A 70 0.03 -10.87 3.81
N ILE A 71 -0.58 -12.06 3.90
CA ILE A 71 -1.70 -12.34 4.82
C ILE A 71 -1.27 -12.11 6.27
N GLN A 72 -0.14 -12.71 6.68
CA GLN A 72 0.36 -12.55 8.04
C GLN A 72 0.64 -11.07 8.36
N LEU A 73 1.26 -10.36 7.43
CA LEU A 73 1.57 -8.93 7.57
C LEU A 73 0.30 -8.08 7.76
N TYR A 74 -0.75 -8.34 6.99
CA TYR A 74 -2.01 -7.61 7.15
C TYR A 74 -2.65 -7.88 8.51
N ILE A 75 -2.64 -9.13 8.97
CA ILE A 75 -3.14 -9.48 10.31
C ILE A 75 -2.36 -8.70 11.37
N ASP A 76 -1.02 -8.79 11.33
CA ASP A 76 -0.14 -8.15 12.31
C ASP A 76 -0.34 -6.62 12.34
N LEU A 77 -0.54 -5.97 11.19
CA LEU A 77 -0.75 -4.54 11.09
C LEU A 77 -2.14 -4.09 11.54
N LEU A 78 -3.19 -4.88 11.27
CA LEU A 78 -4.56 -4.50 11.59
C LEU A 78 -4.99 -4.91 13.00
N GLU A 79 -4.39 -5.95 13.57
CA GLU A 79 -4.74 -6.43 14.90
C GLU A 79 -4.41 -5.41 16.00
N GLY A 80 -5.39 -5.09 16.86
CA GLY A 80 -5.17 -4.16 17.97
C GLY A 80 -4.87 -2.72 17.58
N ILE A 81 -5.12 -2.32 16.32
CA ILE A 81 -4.99 -0.92 15.92
C ILE A 81 -6.12 -0.07 16.52
N HIS A 82 -5.78 1.09 17.06
CA HIS A 82 -6.73 2.09 17.54
C HIS A 82 -6.59 3.34 16.66
N LEU A 83 -7.71 3.79 16.07
CA LEU A 83 -7.77 4.91 15.12
C LEU A 83 -8.15 6.23 15.80
#